data_AF-A0A6P8ZNH0-F1
#
_entry.id   AF-A0A6P8ZNH0-F1
#
_cell.length_a   1.000
_cell.length_b   1.000
_cell.length_c   1.000
_cell.angle_alpha   90.00
_cell.angle_beta   90.00
_cell.angle_gamma   90.00
#
_symmetry.space_group_name_H-M   'P 1'
#
loop_
_entity.id
_entity.type
_entity.pdbx_description
1 polymer ?
#
loop_
_entity_poly.entity_id
_entity_poly.type
_entity_poly.pdbx_seq_one_letter_code
_entity_poly.pdbx_strand_id
1 'polypeptide(L)'
;MRDKTYNLSSGQGLMRRVAELQLRSEHLDALYRPSIAKIEHLSQRLDQLVSADNKPSWIGFEAQHAVQNVSARNSTTTIPALQLPSAADFLPHLSDGAALRPAFCMCGARRSGVSMVLGVPTVRRAVQDYLLGTLDSLVSSMTPEESRDALIVVFVAETDVEYVMQLAGEIRDRFGDEVQSGLIELISPPASFYPDPSSLRLTLGDSVERVRWRSKQNLDFAFLMMYAHPRGTLYVQLEDDIVTKRGFMSTMKNFALEKTAQRAPWFVLEFCQLGFIGKMFKSVDLPFLVQFFLMFYNDKPVDWLLDHFIFTKVCTPENNPRCQKAKKELWIQYKPSLFQHMGKHSSLRGKIQNLKDTQFGKLPLFFPHDNPPADVESDIAPYQQHTLLEAYMGRSYFWGLSPQPGNTLTFRFKTPVFIKRFLFRSGNAEHPSDKLLNTSVEVKPQENRLDQGLDLNGTPDGFLVIGQCNGNGVCEGDAASTLGAISVLRLHIHSKILKSVVLSEILIEANNGR
;
A
#
# COMPACT_ATOMS: atom_id res chain seq x y z
N MET A 1 28.92 -34.19 30.00
CA MET A 1 27.57 -34.04 29.43
C MET A 1 27.59 -32.78 28.59
N ARG A 2 27.44 -32.90 27.26
CA ARG A 2 27.54 -31.78 26.32
C ARG A 2 26.30 -30.90 26.41
N ASP A 3 26.56 -29.60 26.45
CA ASP A 3 25.63 -28.49 26.33
C ASP A 3 24.71 -28.66 25.12
N LYS A 4 23.40 -28.60 25.36
CA LYS A 4 22.34 -28.50 24.36
C LYS A 4 21.68 -27.13 24.50
N THR A 5 22.46 -26.07 24.26
CA THR A 5 21.90 -24.78 23.85
C THR A 5 21.41 -24.92 22.41
N TYR A 6 20.24 -25.53 22.24
CA TYR A 6 19.53 -25.51 20.97
C TYR A 6 19.25 -24.06 20.60
N ASN A 7 19.74 -23.71 19.42
CA ASN A 7 19.73 -22.40 18.81
C ASN A 7 18.28 -21.98 18.48
N LEU A 8 17.51 -21.50 19.47
CA LEU A 8 16.10 -21.11 19.37
C LEU A 8 15.82 -20.08 18.25
N SER A 9 16.79 -19.22 17.96
CA SER A 9 16.76 -18.25 16.85
C SER A 9 16.71 -18.93 15.47
N SER A 10 17.44 -20.03 15.29
CA SER A 10 17.48 -20.76 14.01
C SER A 10 16.15 -21.48 13.70
N GLY A 11 15.46 -21.99 14.73
CA GLY A 11 14.19 -22.70 14.58
C GLY A 11 13.03 -21.78 14.21
N GLN A 12 12.97 -20.58 14.82
CA GLN A 12 11.97 -19.57 14.48
C GLN A 12 12.18 -19.01 13.07
N GLY A 13 13.43 -18.77 12.67
CA GLY A 13 13.76 -18.35 11.30
C GLY A 13 13.36 -19.39 10.25
N LEU A 14 13.58 -20.68 10.54
CA LEU A 14 13.20 -21.77 9.64
C LEU A 14 11.66 -21.88 9.50
N MET A 15 10.93 -21.86 10.62
CA MET A 15 9.46 -21.92 10.60
C MET A 15 8.84 -20.77 9.81
N ARG A 16 9.38 -19.56 9.97
CA ARG A 16 8.93 -18.38 9.22
C ARG A 16 9.14 -18.55 7.71
N ARG A 17 10.31 -19.06 7.32
CA ARG A 17 10.63 -19.30 5.90
C ARG A 17 9.77 -20.40 5.29
N VAL A 18 9.44 -21.43 6.05
CA VAL A 18 8.47 -22.46 5.64
C VAL A 18 7.08 -21.86 5.42
N ALA A 19 6.60 -21.02 6.35
CA ALA A 19 5.31 -20.36 6.20
C ALA A 19 5.25 -19.43 4.98
N GLU A 20 6.34 -18.70 4.70
CA GLU A 20 6.44 -17.85 3.51
C GLU A 20 6.41 -18.66 2.21
N LEU A 21 7.17 -19.76 2.15
CA LEU A 21 7.14 -20.69 1.01
C LEU A 21 5.77 -21.34 0.83
N GLN A 22 5.09 -21.69 1.93
CA GLN A 22 3.74 -22.24 1.88
C GLN A 22 2.75 -21.25 1.25
N LEU A 23 2.69 -20.00 1.73
CA LEU A 23 1.81 -18.98 1.17
C LEU A 23 2.09 -18.74 -0.31
N ARG A 24 3.38 -18.70 -0.69
CA ARG A 24 3.77 -18.51 -2.08
C ARG A 24 3.40 -19.69 -2.97
N SER A 25 3.56 -20.93 -2.49
CA SER A 25 3.16 -22.13 -3.22
C SER A 25 1.65 -22.18 -3.42
N GLU A 26 0.87 -21.98 -2.35
CA GLU A 26 -0.59 -21.94 -2.40
C GLU A 26 -1.07 -20.87 -3.39
N HIS A 27 -0.42 -19.70 -3.39
CA HIS A 27 -0.74 -18.62 -4.31
C HIS A 27 -0.47 -18.98 -5.77
N LEU A 28 0.69 -19.54 -6.08
CA LEU A 28 1.01 -19.99 -7.44
C LEU A 28 0.04 -21.07 -7.90
N ASP A 29 -0.24 -22.08 -7.08
CA ASP A 29 -1.19 -23.15 -7.41
C ASP A 29 -2.59 -22.61 -7.71
N ALA A 30 -3.05 -21.62 -6.94
CA ALA A 30 -4.33 -20.95 -7.16
C ALA A 30 -4.40 -20.21 -8.50
N LEU A 31 -3.27 -19.65 -8.98
CA LEU A 31 -3.20 -18.97 -10.29
C LEU A 31 -3.15 -19.96 -11.46
N TYR A 32 -2.48 -21.10 -11.30
CA TYR A 32 -2.34 -22.10 -12.37
C TYR A 32 -3.58 -22.99 -12.51
N ARG A 33 -4.26 -23.36 -11.42
CA ARG A 33 -5.40 -24.30 -11.44
C ARG A 33 -6.51 -23.90 -12.43
N PRO A 34 -7.00 -22.64 -12.48
CA PRO A 34 -8.03 -22.24 -13.45
C PRO A 34 -7.53 -22.32 -14.90
N SER A 35 -6.25 -22.08 -15.13
CA SER A 35 -5.66 -22.15 -16.48
C SER A 35 -5.59 -23.60 -16.97
N ILE A 36 -5.22 -24.55 -16.10
CA ILE A 36 -5.25 -25.98 -16.40
C ILE A 36 -6.67 -26.43 -16.73
N ALA A 37 -7.66 -26.07 -15.90
CA ALA A 37 -9.06 -26.43 -16.15
C ALA A 37 -9.61 -25.85 -17.48
N LYS A 38 -9.21 -24.62 -17.84
CA LYS A 38 -9.56 -24.03 -19.15
C LYS A 38 -8.92 -24.79 -20.30
N ILE A 39 -7.65 -25.19 -20.18
CA ILE A 39 -6.95 -25.98 -21.20
C ILE A 39 -7.62 -27.35 -21.37
N GLU A 40 -7.96 -28.04 -20.28
CA GLU A 40 -8.66 -29.32 -20.31
C GLU A 40 -10.04 -29.19 -21.00
N HIS A 41 -10.81 -28.16 -20.65
CA HIS A 41 -12.11 -27.90 -21.28
C HIS A 41 -11.97 -27.56 -22.78
N LEU A 42 -10.97 -26.76 -23.17
CA LEU A 42 -10.69 -26.46 -24.57
C LEU A 42 -10.25 -27.73 -25.33
N SER A 43 -9.43 -28.59 -24.72
CA SER A 43 -9.05 -29.88 -25.28
C SER A 43 -10.27 -30.76 -25.52
N GLN A 44 -11.17 -30.90 -24.54
CA GLN A 44 -12.39 -31.68 -24.70
C GLN A 44 -13.31 -31.14 -25.80
N ARG A 45 -13.43 -29.81 -25.94
CA ARG A 45 -14.20 -29.21 -27.05
C ARG A 45 -13.53 -29.43 -28.40
N LEU A 46 -12.20 -29.38 -28.46
CA LEU A 46 -11.45 -29.70 -29.67
C LEU A 46 -11.65 -31.16 -30.06
N ASP A 47 -11.59 -32.08 -29.11
CA ASP A 47 -11.83 -33.52 -29.33
C ASP A 47 -13.24 -33.79 -29.87
N GLN A 48 -14.25 -33.08 -29.34
CA GLN A 48 -15.63 -33.14 -29.84
C GLN A 48 -15.75 -32.59 -31.27
N LEU A 49 -15.07 -31.48 -31.58
CA LEU A 49 -15.07 -30.89 -32.93
C LEU A 49 -14.32 -31.76 -33.94
N VAL A 50 -13.25 -32.45 -33.54
CA VAL A 50 -12.51 -33.39 -34.40
C VAL A 50 -13.31 -34.68 -34.62
N SER A 51 -14.16 -35.07 -33.67
CA SER A 51 -15.01 -36.26 -33.75
C SER A 51 -16.34 -36.03 -34.50
N ALA A 52 -16.82 -34.78 -34.57
CA ALA A 52 -18.06 -34.39 -35.24
C ALA A 52 -17.79 -33.88 -36.67
N ASP A 53 -17.79 -34.82 -37.62
CA ASP A 53 -17.91 -34.69 -39.08
C ASP A 53 -16.75 -34.10 -39.92
N ASN A 54 -16.35 -34.93 -40.90
CA ASN A 54 -15.51 -34.70 -42.09
C ASN A 54 -14.04 -34.26 -41.87
N LYS A 55 -13.15 -35.26 -42.00
CA LYS A 55 -11.69 -35.09 -42.16
C LYS A 55 -11.36 -33.96 -43.15
N PRO A 56 -10.86 -32.80 -42.70
CA PRO A 56 -10.26 -31.83 -43.60
C PRO A 56 -8.96 -32.43 -44.13
N SER A 57 -8.77 -32.44 -45.45
CA SER A 57 -7.57 -32.94 -46.15
C SER A 57 -6.27 -32.18 -45.85
N TRP A 58 -6.25 -31.33 -44.81
CA TRP A 58 -5.15 -30.42 -44.46
C TRP A 58 -4.49 -30.72 -43.10
N ILE A 59 -4.96 -31.76 -42.38
CA ILE A 59 -4.34 -32.14 -41.11
C ILE A 59 -3.14 -33.05 -41.41
N GLY A 60 -1.93 -32.51 -41.22
CA GLY A 60 -0.66 -33.20 -41.43
C GLY A 60 -0.52 -34.52 -40.67
N PHE A 61 0.26 -35.43 -41.24
CA PHE A 61 0.45 -36.83 -40.82
C PHE A 61 0.78 -37.01 -39.32
N GLU A 62 1.42 -36.02 -38.70
CA GLU A 62 1.77 -36.04 -37.27
C GLU A 62 0.55 -35.93 -36.34
N ALA A 63 -0.50 -35.21 -36.74
CA ALA A 63 -1.73 -35.09 -35.96
C ALA A 63 -2.64 -36.33 -36.08
N GLN A 64 -2.45 -37.16 -37.11
CA GLN A 64 -3.21 -38.40 -37.28
C GLN A 64 -2.76 -39.52 -36.31
N HIS A 65 -1.49 -39.53 -35.92
CA HIS A 65 -0.95 -40.49 -34.95
C HIS A 65 -1.34 -40.17 -33.50
N ALA A 66 -1.59 -38.90 -33.17
CA ALA A 66 -2.09 -38.53 -31.85
C ALA A 66 -3.55 -38.96 -31.60
N VAL A 67 -4.36 -39.05 -32.67
CA VAL A 67 -5.80 -39.35 -32.61
C VAL A 67 -6.10 -40.87 -32.53
N GLN A 68 -5.17 -41.72 -32.95
CA GLN A 68 -5.42 -43.17 -33.03
C GLN A 68 -5.38 -43.93 -31.70
N ASN A 69 -4.88 -43.35 -30.61
CA ASN A 69 -4.76 -44.05 -29.32
C ASN A 69 -5.95 -43.88 -28.35
N VAL A 70 -6.99 -43.12 -28.71
CA VAL A 70 -8.07 -42.77 -27.75
C VAL A 70 -9.48 -43.17 -28.23
N SER A 71 -9.61 -43.70 -29.45
CA SER A 71 -10.90 -44.15 -30.02
C SER A 71 -11.31 -45.52 -29.50
N ALA A 72 -11.54 -45.64 -28.18
CA ALA A 72 -12.19 -46.79 -27.57
C ALA A 72 -12.89 -46.38 -26.27
N ARG A 73 -13.86 -45.45 -26.32
CA ARG A 73 -14.86 -45.30 -25.26
C ARG A 73 -16.15 -44.63 -25.76
N ASN A 74 -17.04 -45.51 -26.19
CA ASN A 74 -18.49 -45.52 -26.06
C ASN A 74 -19.31 -44.23 -26.27
N SER A 75 -20.14 -44.34 -27.30
CA SER A 75 -21.46 -43.75 -27.45
C SER A 75 -22.33 -43.92 -26.19
N THR A 76 -22.74 -42.83 -25.57
CA THR A 76 -23.89 -42.77 -24.65
C THR A 76 -24.53 -41.39 -24.69
N THR A 77 -25.86 -41.36 -24.86
CA THR A 77 -26.82 -40.28 -24.57
C THR A 77 -26.24 -38.96 -24.06
N THR A 78 -26.39 -37.89 -24.84
CA THR A 78 -25.99 -36.51 -24.52
C THR A 78 -26.88 -35.93 -23.41
N ILE A 79 -26.64 -36.34 -22.16
CA ILE A 79 -27.10 -35.60 -20.98
C ILE A 79 -26.29 -34.28 -20.97
N PRO A 80 -26.93 -33.10 -20.91
CA PRO A 80 -26.20 -31.84 -20.86
C PRO A 80 -25.28 -31.83 -19.63
N ALA A 81 -24.01 -31.51 -19.84
CA ALA A 81 -23.07 -31.33 -18.74
C ALA A 81 -23.56 -30.20 -17.83
N LEU A 82 -23.53 -30.42 -16.52
CA LEU A 82 -23.88 -29.38 -15.54
C LEU A 82 -22.88 -28.23 -15.67
N GLN A 83 -23.41 -27.01 -15.80
CA GLN A 83 -22.60 -25.78 -15.80
C GLN A 83 -22.65 -25.15 -14.41
N LEU A 84 -21.47 -24.80 -13.89
CA LEU A 84 -21.39 -24.05 -12.63
C LEU A 84 -21.86 -22.60 -12.87
N PRO A 85 -22.66 -22.03 -11.95
CA PRO A 85 -22.92 -20.61 -11.95
C PRO A 85 -21.62 -19.81 -11.89
N SER A 86 -21.63 -18.66 -12.55
CA SER A 86 -20.53 -17.73 -12.70
C SER A 86 -20.94 -16.33 -12.22
N ALA A 87 -19.98 -15.42 -12.12
CA ALA A 87 -20.28 -14.03 -11.80
C ALA A 87 -21.25 -13.38 -12.82
N ALA A 88 -21.27 -13.86 -14.07
CA ALA A 88 -22.18 -13.38 -15.10
C ALA A 88 -23.66 -13.71 -14.79
N ASP A 89 -23.94 -14.71 -13.96
CA ASP A 89 -25.33 -15.02 -13.56
C ASP A 89 -25.88 -13.98 -12.57
N PHE A 90 -25.00 -13.34 -11.79
CA PHE A 90 -25.40 -12.25 -10.88
C PHE A 90 -25.33 -10.87 -11.56
N LEU A 91 -24.40 -10.69 -12.50
CA LEU A 91 -24.10 -9.45 -13.20
C LEU A 91 -23.94 -9.74 -14.71
N PRO A 92 -25.03 -9.94 -15.46
CA PRO A 92 -24.96 -10.41 -16.85
C PRO A 92 -24.28 -9.43 -17.80
N HIS A 93 -24.28 -8.15 -17.49
CA HIS A 93 -23.56 -7.13 -18.25
C HIS A 93 -22.03 -7.29 -18.20
N LEU A 94 -21.49 -8.08 -17.25
CA LEU A 94 -20.06 -8.41 -17.18
C LEU A 94 -19.65 -9.59 -18.07
N SER A 95 -20.59 -10.16 -18.84
CA SER A 95 -20.29 -11.24 -19.79
C SER A 95 -19.32 -10.80 -20.90
N ASP A 96 -19.25 -9.50 -21.18
CA ASP A 96 -18.22 -8.91 -22.03
C ASP A 96 -16.91 -8.74 -21.24
N GLY A 97 -15.85 -9.42 -21.69
CA GLY A 97 -14.53 -9.35 -21.08
C GLY A 97 -13.92 -7.93 -21.06
N ALA A 98 -14.44 -6.98 -21.85
CA ALA A 98 -14.04 -5.58 -21.79
C ALA A 98 -14.40 -4.92 -20.44
N ALA A 99 -15.53 -5.29 -19.82
CA ALA A 99 -15.96 -4.73 -18.54
C ALA A 99 -15.05 -5.11 -17.36
N LEU A 100 -14.26 -6.17 -17.52
CA LEU A 100 -13.32 -6.67 -16.50
C LEU A 100 -11.88 -6.16 -16.70
N ARG A 101 -11.65 -5.27 -17.68
CA ARG A 101 -10.35 -4.63 -17.91
C ARG A 101 -10.39 -3.20 -17.39
N PRO A 102 -9.36 -2.73 -16.67
CA PRO A 102 -9.27 -1.32 -16.30
C PRO A 102 -9.39 -0.43 -17.54
N ALA A 103 -10.24 0.60 -17.48
CA ALA A 103 -10.35 1.60 -18.53
C ALA A 103 -9.11 2.52 -18.58
N PHE A 104 -8.47 2.68 -17.43
CA PHE A 104 -7.22 3.42 -17.28
C PHE A 104 -6.24 2.63 -16.40
N CYS A 105 -4.95 2.65 -16.76
CA CYS A 105 -3.84 2.05 -15.99
C CYS A 105 -2.63 2.98 -16.13
N MET A 106 -2.21 3.60 -15.04
CA MET A 106 -0.88 4.22 -14.94
C MET A 106 0.02 3.25 -14.17
N CYS A 107 0.83 2.54 -14.93
CA CYS A 107 1.51 1.35 -14.49
C CYS A 107 2.95 1.44 -15.03
N GLY A 108 3.92 1.77 -14.15
CA GLY A 108 5.34 1.92 -14.51
C GLY A 108 6.00 0.57 -14.81
N ALA A 109 7.00 0.16 -14.02
CA ALA A 109 7.74 -1.09 -14.23
C ALA A 109 6.92 -2.40 -14.06
N ARG A 110 5.59 -2.34 -13.89
CA ARG A 110 4.65 -3.47 -13.65
C ARG A 110 5.26 -4.56 -12.76
N ARG A 111 5.45 -4.21 -11.48
CA ARG A 111 6.02 -5.13 -10.49
C ARG A 111 5.16 -6.38 -10.33
N SER A 112 5.82 -7.51 -10.10
CA SER A 112 5.16 -8.80 -9.86
C SER A 112 5.90 -9.60 -8.78
N GLY A 113 5.20 -10.55 -8.16
CA GLY A 113 5.79 -11.44 -7.17
C GLY A 113 6.10 -10.80 -5.82
N VAL A 114 5.43 -9.69 -5.50
CA VAL A 114 5.53 -9.05 -4.18
C VAL A 114 4.80 -9.86 -3.11
N SER A 115 5.22 -9.74 -1.86
CA SER A 115 4.53 -10.43 -0.77
C SER A 115 3.18 -9.80 -0.45
N MET A 116 3.08 -8.47 -0.49
CA MET A 116 1.88 -7.73 -0.07
C MET A 116 1.41 -6.70 -1.10
N VAL A 117 0.10 -6.70 -1.36
CA VAL A 117 -0.59 -5.70 -2.17
C VAL A 117 -1.49 -4.86 -1.28
N LEU A 118 -1.31 -3.54 -1.28
CA LEU A 118 -2.12 -2.58 -0.55
C LEU A 118 -3.15 -1.97 -1.52
N GLY A 119 -4.43 -2.27 -1.32
CA GLY A 119 -5.52 -1.70 -2.11
C GLY A 119 -6.04 -0.40 -1.49
N VAL A 120 -5.91 0.71 -2.21
CA VAL A 120 -6.35 2.05 -1.77
C VAL A 120 -7.43 2.57 -2.74
N PRO A 121 -8.72 2.35 -2.45
CA PRO A 121 -9.82 2.89 -3.23
C PRO A 121 -10.03 4.36 -2.91
N THR A 122 -10.31 5.16 -3.94
CA THR A 122 -10.61 6.59 -3.81
C THR A 122 -11.78 6.97 -4.71
N VAL A 123 -12.55 7.97 -4.30
CA VAL A 123 -13.68 8.54 -5.04
C VAL A 123 -13.60 10.05 -4.97
N ARG A 124 -14.18 10.72 -5.97
CA ARG A 124 -14.20 12.18 -6.04
C ARG A 124 -15.03 12.74 -4.89
N ARG A 125 -14.39 13.52 -4.00
CA ARG A 125 -15.07 14.24 -2.92
C ARG A 125 -15.29 15.70 -3.33
N ALA A 126 -16.34 16.32 -2.80
CA ALA A 126 -16.65 17.72 -3.09
C ALA A 126 -15.87 18.71 -2.20
N VAL A 127 -15.38 18.25 -1.04
CA VAL A 127 -14.87 19.14 0.02
C VAL A 127 -13.35 19.03 0.18
N GLN A 128 -12.83 17.81 0.33
CA GLN A 128 -11.42 17.59 0.61
C GLN A 128 -10.99 16.23 0.05
N ASP A 129 -9.85 16.23 -0.63
CA ASP A 129 -9.19 15.02 -1.09
C ASP A 129 -8.10 14.61 -0.08
N TYR A 130 -8.10 13.34 0.30
CA TYR A 130 -7.19 12.80 1.32
C TYR A 130 -6.09 11.90 0.74
N LEU A 131 -6.27 11.44 -0.51
CA LEU A 131 -5.46 10.40 -1.14
C LEU A 131 -3.96 10.71 -1.11
N LEU A 132 -3.54 11.91 -1.52
CA LEU A 132 -2.12 12.26 -1.56
C LEU A 132 -1.49 12.24 -0.15
N GLY A 133 -2.23 12.62 0.89
CA GLY A 133 -1.78 12.53 2.27
C GLY A 133 -1.66 11.09 2.77
N THR A 134 -2.58 10.23 2.34
CA THR A 134 -2.51 8.78 2.61
C THR A 134 -1.32 8.13 1.92
N LEU A 135 -1.10 8.42 0.63
CA LEU A 135 0.05 7.89 -0.11
C LEU A 135 1.39 8.36 0.48
N ASP A 136 1.49 9.63 0.84
CA ASP A 136 2.62 10.17 1.60
C ASP A 136 2.88 9.35 2.87
N SER A 137 1.83 9.13 3.67
CA SER A 137 1.94 8.40 4.93
C SER A 137 2.40 6.97 4.71
N LEU A 138 1.86 6.27 3.71
CA LEU A 138 2.23 4.91 3.36
C LEU A 138 3.69 4.82 2.90
N VAL A 139 4.07 5.63 1.91
CA VAL A 139 5.43 5.62 1.33
C VAL A 139 6.48 6.02 2.35
N SER A 140 6.28 7.13 3.08
CA SER A 140 7.26 7.62 4.07
C SER A 140 7.39 6.74 5.33
N SER A 141 6.46 5.80 5.52
CA SER A 141 6.47 4.86 6.64
C SER A 141 7.05 3.49 6.29
N MET A 142 7.43 3.27 5.03
CA MET A 142 8.11 2.06 4.59
C MET A 142 9.64 2.21 4.63
N THR A 143 10.34 1.12 4.94
CA THR A 143 11.78 1.01 4.66
C THR A 143 12.02 0.67 3.18
N PRO A 144 13.24 0.89 2.64
CA PRO A 144 13.56 0.50 1.26
C PRO A 144 13.30 -0.99 0.95
N GLU A 145 13.51 -1.88 1.92
CA GLU A 145 13.22 -3.31 1.80
C GLU A 145 11.72 -3.56 1.68
N GLU A 146 10.92 -2.90 2.53
CA GLU A 146 9.46 -2.98 2.49
C GLU A 146 8.92 -2.44 1.17
N SER A 147 9.42 -1.31 0.70
CA SER A 147 9.05 -0.72 -0.58
C SER A 147 9.36 -1.61 -1.77
N ARG A 148 10.39 -2.48 -1.70
CA ARG A 148 10.69 -3.45 -2.78
C ARG A 148 9.77 -4.67 -2.77
N ASP A 149 9.22 -5.04 -1.63
CA ASP A 149 8.35 -6.21 -1.43
C ASP A 149 6.85 -5.85 -1.36
N ALA A 150 6.51 -4.65 -1.85
CA ALA A 150 5.17 -4.08 -1.81
C ALA A 150 4.68 -3.60 -3.19
N LEU A 151 3.36 -3.59 -3.33
CA LEU A 151 2.63 -2.92 -4.39
C LEU A 151 1.45 -2.15 -3.78
N ILE A 152 1.31 -0.87 -4.10
CA ILE A 152 0.16 -0.03 -3.76
C ILE A 152 -0.68 0.11 -5.03
N VAL A 153 -1.91 -0.40 -5.00
CA VAL A 153 -2.88 -0.24 -6.07
C VAL A 153 -3.86 0.84 -5.67
N VAL A 154 -3.72 2.01 -6.28
CA VAL A 154 -4.67 3.12 -6.19
C VAL A 154 -5.82 2.86 -7.15
N PHE A 155 -7.00 2.58 -6.61
CA PHE A 155 -8.20 2.38 -7.42
C PHE A 155 -9.05 3.63 -7.41
N VAL A 156 -8.99 4.39 -8.49
CA VAL A 156 -9.86 5.56 -8.69
C VAL A 156 -11.21 5.04 -9.15
N ALA A 157 -12.15 4.96 -8.22
CA ALA A 157 -13.48 4.42 -8.45
C ALA A 157 -14.39 5.46 -9.14
N GLU A 158 -13.87 6.09 -10.20
CA GLU A 158 -14.54 7.04 -11.06
C GLU A 158 -14.44 6.58 -12.51
N THR A 159 -15.44 6.93 -13.31
CA THR A 159 -15.51 6.57 -14.74
C THR A 159 -15.25 7.78 -15.65
N ASP A 160 -15.15 8.98 -15.07
CA ASP A 160 -14.78 10.22 -15.75
C ASP A 160 -13.27 10.22 -16.04
N VAL A 161 -12.93 10.05 -17.32
CA VAL A 161 -11.54 9.92 -17.79
C VAL A 161 -10.75 11.21 -17.53
N GLU A 162 -11.35 12.39 -17.64
CA GLU A 162 -10.64 13.66 -17.44
C GLU A 162 -10.21 13.79 -15.98
N TYR A 163 -11.11 13.50 -15.04
CA TYR A 163 -10.80 13.48 -13.62
C TYR A 163 -9.72 12.45 -13.28
N VAL A 164 -9.83 11.23 -13.83
CA VAL A 164 -8.83 10.17 -13.61
C VAL A 164 -7.46 10.60 -14.13
N MET A 165 -7.39 11.21 -15.31
CA MET A 165 -6.13 11.71 -15.89
C MET A 165 -5.52 12.85 -15.07
N GLN A 166 -6.35 13.77 -14.56
CA GLN A 166 -5.88 14.84 -13.67
C GLN A 166 -5.25 14.26 -12.40
N LEU A 167 -5.96 13.37 -11.71
CA LEU A 167 -5.47 12.75 -10.47
C LEU A 167 -4.21 11.90 -10.72
N ALA A 168 -4.15 11.20 -11.86
CA ALA A 168 -2.96 10.47 -12.27
C ALA A 168 -1.77 11.41 -12.50
N GLY A 169 -2.01 12.61 -13.06
CA GLY A 169 -1.00 13.68 -13.18
C GLY A 169 -0.47 14.12 -11.82
N GLU A 170 -1.36 14.44 -10.89
CA GLU A 170 -0.99 14.87 -9.52
C GLU A 170 -0.18 13.80 -8.77
N ILE A 171 -0.56 12.52 -8.91
CA ILE A 171 0.18 11.40 -8.33
C ILE A 171 1.55 11.25 -8.99
N ARG A 172 1.64 11.35 -10.32
CA ARG A 172 2.92 11.24 -11.02
C ARG A 172 3.88 12.37 -10.66
N ASP A 173 3.37 13.59 -10.51
CA ASP A 173 4.19 14.75 -10.16
C ASP A 173 4.75 14.66 -8.74
N ARG A 174 4.02 13.99 -7.83
CA ARG A 174 4.40 13.85 -6.42
C ARG A 174 5.15 12.55 -6.08
N PHE A 175 4.82 11.47 -6.77
CA PHE A 175 5.30 10.10 -6.50
C PHE A 175 5.92 9.46 -7.76
N GLY A 176 6.62 10.27 -8.56
CA GLY A 176 7.18 9.85 -9.85
C GLY A 176 8.10 8.63 -9.73
N ASP A 177 8.96 8.60 -8.72
CA ASP A 177 9.90 7.51 -8.46
C ASP A 177 9.18 6.23 -8.03
N GLU A 178 8.14 6.35 -7.19
CA GLU A 178 7.33 5.22 -6.74
C GLU A 178 6.48 4.63 -7.88
N VAL A 179 5.96 5.47 -8.78
CA VAL A 179 5.27 5.03 -10.00
C VAL A 179 6.25 4.36 -10.95
N GLN A 180 7.41 4.96 -11.19
CA GLN A 180 8.42 4.42 -12.11
C GLN A 180 8.96 3.07 -11.61
N SER A 181 9.27 2.96 -10.32
CA SER A 181 9.75 1.73 -9.70
C SER A 181 8.69 0.61 -9.63
N GLY A 182 7.42 0.94 -9.89
CA GLY A 182 6.29 0.02 -9.80
C GLY A 182 5.83 -0.25 -8.38
N LEU A 183 6.15 0.62 -7.42
CA LEU A 183 5.56 0.59 -6.07
C LEU A 183 4.11 1.08 -6.11
N ILE A 184 3.81 2.14 -6.87
CA ILE A 184 2.44 2.65 -7.03
C ILE A 184 1.93 2.33 -8.45
N GLU A 185 0.76 1.72 -8.51
CA GLU A 185 -0.04 1.59 -9.73
C GLU A 185 -1.38 2.28 -9.53
N LEU A 186 -1.88 2.95 -10.56
CA LEU A 186 -3.21 3.55 -10.56
C LEU A 186 -4.08 2.89 -11.61
N ILE A 187 -5.30 2.52 -11.23
CA ILE A 187 -6.31 1.93 -12.12
C ILE A 187 -7.67 2.61 -11.92
N SER A 188 -8.49 2.60 -12.97
CA SER A 188 -9.90 2.99 -12.91
C SER A 188 -10.77 1.99 -13.70
N PRO A 189 -12.00 1.73 -13.24
CA PRO A 189 -12.90 0.77 -13.87
C PRO A 189 -13.59 1.37 -15.10
N PRO A 190 -13.97 0.56 -16.10
CA PRO A 190 -14.84 1.02 -17.18
C PRO A 190 -16.26 1.25 -16.66
N ALA A 191 -16.99 2.19 -17.28
CA ALA A 191 -18.39 2.43 -16.92
C ALA A 191 -19.26 1.17 -17.07
N SER A 192 -18.95 0.33 -18.05
CA SER A 192 -19.60 -0.96 -18.29
C SER A 192 -19.38 -1.99 -17.18
N PHE A 193 -18.51 -1.75 -16.20
CA PHE A 193 -18.39 -2.63 -15.04
C PHE A 193 -19.61 -2.51 -14.11
N TYR A 194 -20.20 -1.32 -14.02
CA TYR A 194 -21.31 -1.07 -13.11
C TYR A 194 -22.66 -1.41 -13.77
N PRO A 195 -23.60 -1.99 -13.02
CA PRO A 195 -24.97 -2.15 -13.50
C PRO A 195 -25.67 -0.78 -13.58
N ASP A 196 -26.79 -0.74 -14.29
CA ASP A 196 -27.64 0.46 -14.33
C ASP A 196 -28.06 0.87 -12.89
N PRO A 197 -27.71 2.08 -12.42
CA PRO A 197 -28.10 2.56 -11.11
C PRO A 197 -29.63 2.64 -10.89
N SER A 198 -30.42 2.63 -11.96
CA SER A 198 -31.88 2.61 -11.90
C SER A 198 -32.45 1.23 -11.55
N SER A 199 -31.70 0.15 -11.81
CA SER A 199 -32.15 -1.23 -11.55
C SER A 199 -31.83 -1.71 -10.12
N LEU A 200 -31.31 -0.84 -9.26
CA LEU A 200 -30.96 -1.18 -7.88
C LEU A 200 -32.21 -1.38 -7.03
N ARG A 201 -32.14 -2.33 -6.09
CA ARG A 201 -33.26 -2.68 -5.21
C ARG A 201 -33.12 -1.87 -3.93
N LEU A 202 -34.19 -1.20 -3.53
CA LEU A 202 -34.20 -0.53 -2.24
C LEU A 202 -34.27 -1.57 -1.13
N THR A 203 -33.26 -1.60 -0.27
CA THR A 203 -33.21 -2.49 0.89
C THR A 203 -32.83 -1.69 2.15
N LEU A 204 -33.06 -2.28 3.33
CA LEU A 204 -32.71 -1.71 4.64
C LEU A 204 -33.43 -0.38 5.00
N GLY A 205 -34.41 0.06 4.20
CA GLY A 205 -35.05 1.37 4.37
C GLY A 205 -34.14 2.55 4.00
N ASP A 206 -33.05 2.28 3.27
CA ASP A 206 -32.09 3.29 2.83
C ASP A 206 -32.67 4.19 1.71
N SER A 207 -32.22 5.45 1.64
CA SER A 207 -32.50 6.32 0.49
C SER A 207 -31.83 5.78 -0.79
N VAL A 208 -32.31 6.21 -1.96
CA VAL A 208 -31.75 5.82 -3.26
C VAL A 208 -30.26 6.15 -3.34
N GLU A 209 -29.84 7.31 -2.85
CA GLU A 209 -28.44 7.75 -2.83
C GLU A 209 -27.58 6.82 -1.98
N ARG A 210 -28.09 6.41 -0.82
CA ARG A 210 -27.37 5.50 0.08
C ARG A 210 -27.27 4.10 -0.51
N VAL A 211 -28.34 3.59 -1.13
CA VAL A 211 -28.33 2.30 -1.85
C VAL A 211 -27.31 2.33 -2.99
N ARG A 212 -27.32 3.38 -3.81
CA ARG A 212 -26.32 3.57 -4.89
C ARG A 212 -24.90 3.59 -4.34
N TRP A 213 -24.66 4.36 -3.28
CA TRP A 213 -23.34 4.49 -2.67
C TRP A 213 -22.81 3.15 -2.15
N ARG A 214 -23.58 2.42 -1.33
CA ARG A 214 -23.12 1.13 -0.77
C ARG A 214 -23.01 0.03 -1.81
N SER A 215 -23.88 0.05 -2.82
CA SER A 215 -23.84 -0.94 -3.91
C SER A 215 -22.62 -0.74 -4.79
N LYS A 216 -22.31 0.52 -5.11
CA LYS A 216 -21.08 0.88 -5.83
C LYS A 216 -19.84 0.48 -5.03
N GLN A 217 -19.80 0.78 -3.73
CA GLN A 217 -18.65 0.44 -2.87
C GLN A 217 -18.35 -1.07 -2.85
N ASN A 218 -19.37 -1.92 -2.80
CA ASN A 218 -19.19 -3.38 -2.90
C ASN A 218 -18.52 -3.79 -4.21
N LEU A 219 -18.98 -3.22 -5.33
CA LEU A 219 -18.42 -3.48 -6.66
C LEU A 219 -17.00 -2.93 -6.79
N ASP A 220 -16.73 -1.75 -6.24
CA ASP A 220 -15.43 -1.11 -6.20
C ASP A 220 -14.38 -2.01 -5.52
N PHE A 221 -14.73 -2.56 -4.34
CA PHE A 221 -13.84 -3.44 -3.61
C PHE A 221 -13.65 -4.78 -4.34
N ALA A 222 -14.71 -5.31 -4.94
CA ALA A 222 -14.61 -6.52 -5.75
C ALA A 222 -13.67 -6.32 -6.95
N PHE A 223 -13.76 -5.19 -7.67
CA PHE A 223 -12.87 -4.87 -8.79
C PHE A 223 -11.40 -4.79 -8.36
N LEU A 224 -11.14 -4.04 -7.28
CA LEU A 224 -9.80 -3.87 -6.74
C LEU A 224 -9.20 -5.21 -6.26
N MET A 225 -9.98 -6.03 -5.55
CA MET A 225 -9.55 -7.37 -5.12
C MET A 225 -9.28 -8.30 -6.31
N MET A 226 -10.09 -8.25 -7.37
CA MET A 226 -9.84 -9.03 -8.59
C MET A 226 -8.51 -8.62 -9.26
N TYR A 227 -8.24 -7.31 -9.33
CA TYR A 227 -6.97 -6.81 -9.87
C TYR A 227 -5.77 -7.19 -9.01
N ALA A 228 -5.92 -7.14 -7.68
CA ALA A 228 -4.85 -7.43 -6.73
C ALA A 228 -4.55 -8.93 -6.59
N HIS A 229 -5.56 -9.80 -6.79
CA HIS A 229 -5.44 -11.25 -6.62
C HIS A 229 -4.17 -11.85 -7.24
N PRO A 230 -3.83 -11.64 -8.52
CA PRO A 230 -2.65 -12.22 -9.14
C PRO A 230 -1.33 -11.49 -8.84
N ARG A 231 -1.33 -10.43 -8.02
CA ARG A 231 -0.18 -9.50 -7.91
C ARG A 231 0.72 -9.76 -6.70
N GLY A 232 0.22 -10.43 -5.67
CA GLY A 232 0.99 -10.80 -4.50
C GLY A 232 0.32 -11.82 -3.61
N THR A 233 1.04 -12.34 -2.61
CA THR A 233 0.56 -13.45 -1.75
C THR A 233 -0.49 -13.02 -0.72
N LEU A 234 -0.41 -11.78 -0.26
CA LEU A 234 -1.29 -11.18 0.74
C LEU A 234 -1.87 -9.89 0.17
N TYR A 235 -3.14 -9.63 0.49
CA TYR A 235 -3.84 -8.41 0.12
C TYR A 235 -4.29 -7.68 1.37
N VAL A 236 -4.14 -6.35 1.39
CA VAL A 236 -4.62 -5.49 2.49
C VAL A 236 -5.56 -4.45 1.91
N GLN A 237 -6.82 -4.47 2.36
CA GLN A 237 -7.78 -3.42 2.05
C GLN A 237 -7.54 -2.21 2.95
N LEU A 238 -7.34 -1.05 2.33
CA LEU A 238 -7.20 0.25 2.98
C LEU A 238 -8.31 1.21 2.49
N GLU A 239 -8.26 2.44 3.00
CA GLU A 239 -9.04 3.61 2.55
C GLU A 239 -8.09 4.75 2.20
N ASP A 240 -8.57 5.77 1.49
CA ASP A 240 -7.76 6.88 1.00
C ASP A 240 -7.61 8.06 1.99
N ASP A 241 -8.08 7.90 3.23
CA ASP A 241 -8.05 8.90 4.29
C ASP A 241 -7.47 8.38 5.61
N ILE A 242 -6.32 7.71 5.51
CA ILE A 242 -5.63 7.08 6.64
C ILE A 242 -4.21 7.63 6.86
N VAL A 243 -3.73 7.48 8.09
CA VAL A 243 -2.31 7.58 8.44
C VAL A 243 -1.82 6.25 9.01
N THR A 244 -0.54 5.94 8.79
CA THR A 244 0.06 4.67 9.20
C THR A 244 1.27 4.85 10.12
N LYS A 245 1.65 3.77 10.82
CA LYS A 245 2.87 3.70 11.63
C LYS A 245 4.07 3.26 10.79
N ARG A 246 5.26 3.70 11.16
CA ARG A 246 6.52 3.21 10.56
C ARG A 246 6.67 1.70 10.72
N GLY A 247 7.17 1.03 9.68
CA GLY A 247 7.41 -0.43 9.70
C GLY A 247 6.13 -1.27 9.74
N PHE A 248 4.99 -0.68 9.37
CA PHE A 248 3.71 -1.40 9.35
C PHE A 248 3.76 -2.63 8.43
N MET A 249 4.48 -2.55 7.31
CA MET A 249 4.60 -3.64 6.35
C MET A 249 5.27 -4.87 6.97
N SER A 250 6.44 -4.71 7.59
CA SER A 250 7.12 -5.79 8.29
C SER A 250 6.26 -6.34 9.43
N THR A 251 5.60 -5.46 10.19
CA THR A 251 4.73 -5.86 11.29
C THR A 251 3.58 -6.75 10.80
N MET A 252 2.86 -6.33 9.76
CA MET A 252 1.76 -7.10 9.18
C MET A 252 2.24 -8.43 8.59
N LYS A 253 3.32 -8.42 7.79
CA LYS A 253 3.89 -9.64 7.18
C LYS A 253 4.33 -10.64 8.25
N ASN A 254 5.05 -10.17 9.27
CA ASN A 254 5.52 -11.02 10.37
C ASN A 254 4.35 -11.67 11.10
N PHE A 255 3.30 -10.89 11.39
CA PHE A 255 2.11 -11.41 12.05
C PHE A 255 1.40 -12.47 11.21
N ALA A 256 1.23 -12.23 9.91
CA ALA A 256 0.64 -13.22 8.99
C ALA A 256 1.46 -14.51 8.89
N LEU A 257 2.78 -14.39 8.79
CA LEU A 257 3.70 -15.54 8.77
C LEU A 257 3.67 -16.31 10.08
N GLU A 258 3.61 -15.62 11.23
CA GLU A 258 3.50 -16.24 12.54
C GLU A 258 2.21 -17.07 12.67
N LYS A 259 1.05 -16.49 12.29
CA LYS A 259 -0.24 -17.21 12.34
C LYS A 259 -0.29 -18.37 11.37
N THR A 260 0.34 -18.23 10.21
CA THR A 260 0.44 -19.32 9.23
C THR A 260 1.36 -20.44 9.74
N ALA A 261 2.51 -20.11 10.33
CA ALA A 261 3.42 -21.09 10.94
C ALA A 261 2.76 -21.86 12.11
N GLN A 262 1.89 -21.18 12.86
CA GLN A 262 1.06 -21.79 13.92
C GLN A 262 -0.11 -22.63 13.37
N ARG A 263 -0.27 -22.72 12.05
CA ARG A 263 -1.41 -23.37 11.37
C ARG A 263 -2.77 -22.82 11.83
N ALA A 264 -2.83 -21.55 12.19
CA ALA A 264 -4.09 -20.91 12.56
C ALA A 264 -5.02 -20.84 11.34
N PRO A 265 -6.33 -21.10 11.48
CA PRO A 265 -7.29 -21.14 10.38
C PRO A 265 -7.75 -19.73 9.95
N TRP A 266 -6.89 -18.72 10.09
CA TRP A 266 -7.26 -17.33 9.92
C TRP A 266 -7.72 -17.02 8.48
N PHE A 267 -8.72 -16.14 8.37
CA PHE A 267 -9.23 -15.60 7.11
C PHE A 267 -9.02 -14.08 7.04
N VAL A 268 -9.20 -13.37 8.15
CA VAL A 268 -8.95 -11.93 8.27
C VAL A 268 -7.91 -11.68 9.35
N LEU A 269 -6.85 -10.94 9.01
CA LEU A 269 -6.02 -10.29 10.02
C LEU A 269 -6.37 -8.80 10.04
N GLU A 270 -6.79 -8.31 11.20
CA GLU A 270 -7.24 -6.93 11.38
C GLU A 270 -6.15 -6.08 12.05
N PHE A 271 -5.80 -4.96 11.41
CA PHE A 271 -4.83 -3.99 11.90
C PHE A 271 -5.44 -2.61 12.20
N CYS A 272 -6.76 -2.47 12.05
CA CYS A 272 -7.56 -1.31 12.47
C CYS A 272 -9.00 -1.77 12.77
N GLN A 273 -9.58 -1.29 13.87
CA GLN A 273 -10.93 -1.63 14.29
C GLN A 273 -12.02 -0.95 13.47
N LEU A 274 -11.68 0.15 12.81
CA LEU A 274 -12.64 0.97 12.10
C LEU A 274 -12.93 0.40 10.71
N GLY A 275 -14.20 0.07 10.47
CA GLY A 275 -14.72 -0.33 9.15
C GLY A 275 -13.89 -1.41 8.47
N PHE A 276 -13.62 -1.21 7.18
CA PHE A 276 -12.85 -2.13 6.34
C PHE A 276 -11.35 -1.77 6.28
N ILE A 277 -10.89 -0.81 7.08
CA ILE A 277 -9.49 -0.38 7.06
C ILE A 277 -8.58 -1.46 7.64
N GLY A 278 -7.44 -1.70 7.00
CA GLY A 278 -6.39 -2.56 7.51
C GLY A 278 -6.83 -4.03 7.64
N LYS A 279 -7.69 -4.49 6.74
CA LYS A 279 -8.13 -5.90 6.68
C LYS A 279 -7.24 -6.65 5.71
N MET A 280 -6.46 -7.59 6.22
CA MET A 280 -5.55 -8.42 5.45
C MET A 280 -6.17 -9.79 5.17
N PHE A 281 -5.97 -10.27 3.94
CA PHE A 281 -6.42 -11.56 3.44
C PHE A 281 -5.28 -12.26 2.72
N LYS A 282 -5.33 -13.60 2.67
CA LYS A 282 -4.51 -14.34 1.70
C LYS A 282 -5.09 -14.11 0.31
N SER A 283 -4.24 -13.84 -0.68
CA SER A 283 -4.74 -13.58 -2.04
C SER A 283 -5.52 -14.76 -2.62
N VAL A 284 -5.16 -15.99 -2.23
CA VAL A 284 -5.89 -17.23 -2.61
C VAL A 284 -7.35 -17.26 -2.14
N ASP A 285 -7.69 -16.52 -1.09
CA ASP A 285 -9.04 -16.45 -0.54
C ASP A 285 -9.89 -15.35 -1.18
N LEU A 286 -9.29 -14.39 -1.89
CA LEU A 286 -10.00 -13.28 -2.51
C LEU A 286 -11.10 -13.71 -3.49
N PRO A 287 -10.95 -14.74 -4.34
CA PRO A 287 -12.02 -15.14 -5.25
C PRO A 287 -13.34 -15.49 -4.53
N PHE A 288 -13.28 -16.11 -3.34
CA PHE A 288 -14.48 -16.40 -2.54
C PHE A 288 -15.14 -15.11 -2.04
N LEU A 289 -14.34 -14.17 -1.56
CA LEU A 289 -14.83 -12.90 -1.02
C LEU A 289 -15.42 -12.02 -2.14
N VAL A 290 -14.73 -11.95 -3.28
CA VAL A 290 -15.20 -11.26 -4.49
C VAL A 290 -16.55 -11.81 -4.93
N GLN A 291 -16.69 -13.14 -5.07
CA GLN A 291 -17.97 -13.73 -5.46
C GLN A 291 -19.08 -13.40 -4.47
N PHE A 292 -18.80 -13.43 -3.17
CA PHE A 292 -19.77 -13.06 -2.14
C PHE A 292 -20.20 -11.58 -2.25
N PHE A 293 -19.25 -10.67 -2.52
CA PHE A 293 -19.56 -9.25 -2.73
C PHE A 293 -20.36 -9.02 -4.01
N LEU A 294 -20.02 -9.69 -5.12
CA LEU A 294 -20.78 -9.59 -6.36
C LEU A 294 -22.19 -10.16 -6.22
N MET A 295 -22.38 -11.22 -5.44
CA MET A 295 -23.69 -11.82 -5.21
C MET A 295 -24.62 -10.90 -4.41
N PHE A 296 -24.08 -10.21 -3.39
CA PHE A 296 -24.86 -9.41 -2.44
C PHE A 296 -24.63 -7.89 -2.56
N TYR A 297 -24.07 -7.43 -3.68
CA TYR A 297 -23.64 -6.04 -3.85
C TYR A 297 -24.77 -5.04 -3.59
N ASN A 298 -26.01 -5.37 -3.98
CA ASN A 298 -27.18 -4.51 -3.85
C ASN A 298 -27.86 -4.62 -2.47
N ASP A 299 -27.53 -5.64 -1.67
CA ASP A 299 -28.35 -6.02 -0.52
C ASP A 299 -27.87 -5.40 0.81
N LYS A 300 -26.56 -5.31 1.03
CA LYS A 300 -25.96 -4.81 2.29
C LYS A 300 -24.63 -4.06 2.06
N PRO A 301 -24.21 -3.17 2.98
CA PRO A 301 -22.90 -2.53 2.89
C PRO A 301 -21.74 -3.53 3.11
N VAL A 302 -20.56 -3.21 2.59
CA VAL A 302 -19.42 -4.12 2.50
C VAL A 302 -18.91 -4.64 3.85
N ASP A 303 -18.88 -3.79 4.88
CA ASP A 303 -18.49 -4.18 6.25
C ASP A 303 -19.39 -5.29 6.80
N TRP A 304 -20.70 -5.18 6.52
CA TRP A 304 -21.67 -6.17 6.96
C TRP A 304 -21.56 -7.44 6.12
N LEU A 305 -21.26 -7.33 4.83
CA LEU A 305 -21.02 -8.51 3.99
C LEU A 305 -19.81 -9.30 4.49
N LEU A 306 -18.72 -8.64 4.90
CA LEU A 306 -17.56 -9.34 5.48
C LEU A 306 -17.92 -10.01 6.80
N ASP A 307 -18.62 -9.33 7.71
CA ASP A 307 -19.06 -9.94 8.97
C ASP A 307 -19.97 -11.14 8.74
N HIS A 308 -20.94 -11.01 7.82
CA HIS A 308 -21.85 -12.10 7.45
C HIS A 308 -21.11 -13.25 6.77
N PHE A 309 -20.12 -13.00 5.92
CA PHE A 309 -19.31 -14.06 5.31
C PHE A 309 -18.63 -14.91 6.38
N ILE A 310 -18.05 -14.27 7.40
CA ILE A 310 -17.41 -14.97 8.52
C ILE A 310 -18.45 -15.67 9.38
N PHE A 311 -19.59 -15.03 9.65
CA PHE A 311 -20.71 -15.66 10.35
C PHE A 311 -21.18 -16.93 9.64
N THR A 312 -21.45 -16.88 8.33
CA THR A 312 -21.90 -18.01 7.52
C THR A 312 -20.90 -19.17 7.53
N LYS A 313 -19.59 -18.89 7.67
CA LYS A 313 -18.57 -19.94 7.73
C LYS A 313 -18.57 -20.76 9.03
N VAL A 314 -18.93 -20.17 10.18
CA VAL A 314 -18.70 -20.81 11.49
C VAL A 314 -19.83 -20.72 12.51
N CYS A 315 -20.85 -19.92 12.25
CA CYS A 315 -21.95 -19.71 13.19
C CYS A 315 -23.21 -20.44 12.74
N THR A 316 -23.93 -20.99 13.72
CA THR A 316 -25.32 -21.38 13.55
C THR A 316 -26.20 -20.12 13.62
N PRO A 317 -27.48 -20.19 13.19
CA PRO A 317 -28.41 -19.06 13.30
C PRO A 317 -28.52 -18.50 14.73
N GLU A 318 -28.28 -19.33 15.73
CA GLU A 318 -28.20 -18.94 17.14
C GLU A 318 -26.84 -18.31 17.45
N ASN A 319 -26.81 -16.99 17.64
CA ASN A 319 -25.60 -16.28 18.06
C ASN A 319 -25.24 -16.64 19.52
N ASN A 320 -24.40 -17.66 19.69
CA ASN A 320 -23.95 -18.16 20.99
C ASN A 320 -22.45 -17.86 21.24
N PRO A 321 -21.95 -18.02 22.48
CA PRO A 321 -20.53 -17.77 22.80
C PRO A 321 -19.54 -18.61 21.97
N ARG A 322 -19.96 -19.78 21.46
CA ARG A 322 -19.14 -20.64 20.60
C ARG A 322 -18.94 -20.02 19.22
N CYS A 323 -19.98 -19.44 18.62
CA CYS A 323 -19.87 -18.64 17.39
C CYS A 323 -18.87 -17.50 17.58
N GLN A 324 -18.97 -16.75 18.69
CA GLN A 324 -18.04 -15.64 18.96
C GLN A 324 -16.58 -16.10 19.09
N LYS A 325 -16.34 -17.26 19.71
CA LYS A 325 -15.00 -17.86 19.77
C LYS A 325 -14.50 -18.26 18.38
N ALA A 326 -15.32 -18.95 17.58
CA ALA A 326 -14.95 -19.38 16.24
C ALA A 326 -14.70 -18.19 15.29
N LYS A 327 -15.51 -17.13 15.38
CA LYS A 327 -15.27 -15.88 14.64
C LYS A 327 -13.91 -15.29 14.97
N LYS A 328 -13.50 -15.28 16.26
CA LYS A 328 -12.19 -14.76 16.69
C LYS A 328 -10.99 -15.61 16.25
N GLU A 329 -11.20 -16.90 15.97
CA GLU A 329 -10.14 -17.77 15.40
C GLU A 329 -9.92 -17.49 13.90
N LEU A 330 -10.97 -17.11 13.17
CA LEU A 330 -10.91 -16.70 11.76
C LEU A 330 -10.55 -15.23 11.55
N TRP A 331 -11.03 -14.35 12.43
CA TRP A 331 -10.82 -12.91 12.39
C TRP A 331 -9.92 -12.51 13.56
N ILE A 332 -8.62 -12.54 13.31
CA ILE A 332 -7.61 -12.30 14.35
C ILE A 332 -7.21 -10.83 14.32
N GLN A 333 -7.37 -10.18 15.46
CA GLN A 333 -6.99 -8.79 15.64
C GLN A 333 -5.52 -8.66 16.09
N TYR A 334 -4.77 -7.80 15.41
CA TYR A 334 -3.47 -7.32 15.85
C TYR A 334 -3.62 -6.12 16.79
N LYS A 335 -2.75 -6.02 17.80
CA LYS A 335 -2.70 -4.88 18.73
C LYS A 335 -1.25 -4.45 18.94
N PRO A 336 -0.95 -3.14 18.93
CA PRO A 336 -1.86 -2.00 18.69
C PRO A 336 -2.23 -1.81 17.21
N SER A 337 -3.27 -1.03 16.92
CA SER A 337 -3.66 -0.71 15.53
C SER A 337 -2.52 0.00 14.80
N LEU A 338 -2.39 -0.28 13.50
CA LEU A 338 -1.35 0.26 12.62
C LEU A 338 -1.84 1.40 11.74
N PHE A 339 -3.16 1.60 11.66
CA PHE A 339 -3.80 2.64 10.85
C PHE A 339 -4.77 3.47 11.68
N GLN A 340 -4.93 4.73 11.30
CA GLN A 340 -5.91 5.65 11.86
C GLN A 340 -6.62 6.40 10.74
N HIS A 341 -7.95 6.35 10.76
CA HIS A 341 -8.78 7.16 9.88
C HIS A 341 -8.69 8.65 10.26
N MET A 342 -8.42 9.50 9.28
CA MET A 342 -8.27 10.96 9.43
C MET A 342 -9.31 11.75 8.65
N GLY A 343 -10.08 11.09 7.77
CA GLY A 343 -11.14 11.72 6.99
C GLY A 343 -12.24 12.29 7.88
N LYS A 344 -12.55 13.58 7.73
CA LYS A 344 -13.71 14.21 8.41
C LYS A 344 -14.95 14.16 7.54
N HIS A 345 -14.78 14.26 6.24
CA HIS A 345 -15.88 14.24 5.26
C HIS A 345 -15.92 12.90 4.54
N SER A 346 -17.02 12.18 4.75
CA SER A 346 -17.25 10.90 4.08
C SER A 346 -17.48 11.10 2.58
N SER A 347 -17.20 10.07 1.79
CA SER A 347 -17.63 9.97 0.40
C SER A 347 -19.16 9.95 0.23
N LEU A 348 -19.91 9.56 1.28
CA LEU A 348 -21.36 9.75 1.31
C LEU A 348 -21.65 11.22 1.63
N ARG A 349 -22.22 11.94 0.65
CA ARG A 349 -22.51 13.38 0.76
C ARG A 349 -23.25 13.71 2.06
N GLY A 350 -22.74 14.70 2.79
CA GLY A 350 -23.31 15.19 4.05
C GLY A 350 -22.95 14.39 5.30
N LYS A 351 -22.29 13.22 5.18
CA LYS A 351 -21.88 12.43 6.35
C LYS A 351 -20.52 12.91 6.89
N ILE A 352 -20.50 13.36 8.15
CA ILE A 352 -19.29 13.71 8.88
C ILE A 352 -18.82 12.50 9.68
N GLN A 353 -17.53 12.20 9.61
CA GLN A 353 -16.89 11.09 10.31
C GLN A 353 -15.89 11.64 11.34
N ASN A 354 -16.14 11.35 12.62
CA ASN A 354 -15.29 11.77 13.73
C ASN A 354 -14.69 10.59 14.51
N LEU A 355 -14.94 9.35 14.04
CA LEU A 355 -14.43 8.16 14.71
C LEU A 355 -12.90 8.11 14.66
N LYS A 356 -12.31 7.81 15.82
CA LYS A 356 -10.88 7.51 15.97
C LYS A 356 -10.70 6.10 16.52
N ASP A 357 -9.62 5.44 16.14
CA ASP A 357 -9.33 4.09 16.59
C ASP A 357 -8.68 4.19 17.98
N THR A 358 -9.34 3.64 18.99
CA THR A 358 -8.88 3.75 20.38
C THR A 358 -7.59 2.99 20.65
N GLN A 359 -7.24 2.03 19.78
CA GLN A 359 -6.05 1.17 19.91
C GLN A 359 -4.88 1.62 19.03
N PHE A 360 -5.04 2.68 18.24
CA PHE A 360 -3.94 3.25 17.46
C PHE A 360 -2.90 3.96 18.33
N GLY A 361 -3.34 4.58 19.43
CA GLY A 361 -2.46 5.41 20.27
C GLY A 361 -2.11 6.75 19.60
N LYS A 362 -1.08 7.43 20.10
CA LYS A 362 -0.57 8.68 19.48
C LYS A 362 0.57 8.33 18.51
N LEU A 363 0.57 8.94 17.34
CA LEU A 363 1.73 8.87 16.46
C LEU A 363 2.89 9.64 17.08
N PRO A 364 4.14 9.14 16.97
CA PRO A 364 5.30 9.93 17.32
C PRO A 364 5.34 11.17 16.43
N LEU A 365 5.48 12.34 17.07
CA LEU A 365 5.58 13.63 16.38
C LEU A 365 7.01 13.93 15.92
N PHE A 366 7.98 13.17 16.43
CA PHE A 366 9.39 13.28 16.12
C PHE A 366 10.11 11.94 16.32
N PHE A 367 11.30 11.81 15.74
CA PHE A 367 12.17 10.64 15.87
C PHE A 367 13.56 11.05 16.37
N PRO A 368 13.97 10.61 17.56
CA PRO A 368 15.26 10.96 18.13
C PRO A 368 16.41 10.17 17.50
N HIS A 369 17.57 10.81 17.38
CA HIS A 369 18.82 10.21 16.91
C HIS A 369 19.99 10.72 17.75
N ASP A 370 21.04 9.90 17.88
CA ASP A 370 22.28 10.29 18.56
C ASP A 370 23.17 11.13 17.62
N ASN A 371 22.83 12.41 17.49
CA ASN A 371 23.55 13.35 16.63
C ASN A 371 24.89 13.80 17.27
N PRO A 372 25.89 14.19 16.45
CA PRO A 372 27.15 14.74 16.95
C PRO A 372 26.94 15.99 17.83
N PRO A 373 27.84 16.31 18.77
CA PRO A 373 27.71 17.53 19.55
C PRO A 373 27.80 18.80 18.68
N ALA A 374 26.75 19.62 18.68
CA ALA A 374 26.69 20.87 17.95
C ALA A 374 25.96 21.96 18.75
N ASP A 375 26.34 23.21 18.51
CA ASP A 375 25.54 24.38 18.86
C ASP A 375 24.60 24.67 17.69
N VAL A 376 23.31 24.78 17.96
CA VAL A 376 22.30 24.93 16.91
C VAL A 376 21.61 26.27 16.98
N GLU A 377 21.41 26.89 15.82
CA GLU A 377 20.84 28.23 15.66
C GLU A 377 19.83 28.24 14.50
N SER A 378 18.78 29.05 14.63
CA SER A 378 17.71 29.17 13.65
C SER A 378 17.30 30.62 13.50
N ASP A 379 17.22 31.09 12.26
CA ASP A 379 16.67 32.43 11.94
C ASP A 379 15.14 32.47 12.04
N ILE A 380 14.52 31.29 12.18
CA ILE A 380 13.07 31.11 12.24
C ILE A 380 12.63 31.01 13.70
N ALA A 381 11.65 31.83 14.07
CA ALA A 381 11.09 31.86 15.41
C ALA A 381 10.36 30.52 15.73
N PRO A 382 10.69 29.86 16.85
CA PRO A 382 10.01 28.63 17.24
C PRO A 382 8.62 28.91 17.82
N TYR A 383 7.70 27.97 17.62
CA TYR A 383 6.39 27.96 18.27
C TYR A 383 6.49 27.20 19.60
N GLN A 384 6.18 27.90 20.70
CA GLN A 384 6.23 27.37 22.06
C GLN A 384 7.60 26.72 22.37
N GLN A 385 7.61 25.55 23.03
CA GLN A 385 8.80 24.77 23.37
C GLN A 385 9.44 23.99 22.20
N HIS A 386 8.89 24.06 20.98
CA HIS A 386 9.34 23.26 19.83
C HIS A 386 10.53 23.93 19.11
N THR A 387 11.68 24.01 19.79
CA THR A 387 12.89 24.67 19.30
C THR A 387 13.79 23.75 18.47
N LEU A 388 14.71 24.32 17.69
CA LEU A 388 15.67 23.54 16.89
C LEU A 388 16.59 22.69 17.78
N LEU A 389 16.96 23.20 18.96
CA LEU A 389 17.76 22.47 19.94
C LEU A 389 17.03 21.24 20.47
N GLU A 390 15.75 21.38 20.81
CA GLU A 390 14.95 20.24 21.29
C GLU A 390 14.75 19.17 20.21
N ALA A 391 14.64 19.59 18.94
CA ALA A 391 14.62 18.69 17.79
C ALA A 391 15.96 17.94 17.63
N TYR A 392 17.08 18.67 17.69
CA TYR A 392 18.41 18.11 17.52
C TYR A 392 18.79 17.11 18.61
N MET A 393 18.39 17.40 19.85
CA MET A 393 18.58 16.55 21.02
C MET A 393 17.61 15.37 21.10
N GLY A 394 16.68 15.23 20.16
CA GLY A 394 15.68 14.16 20.17
C GLY A 394 14.72 14.22 21.35
N ARG A 395 14.43 15.42 21.88
CA ARG A 395 13.48 15.63 22.98
C ARG A 395 12.12 16.14 22.49
N SER A 396 12.11 16.77 21.33
CA SER A 396 10.91 17.29 20.66
C SER A 396 11.11 17.32 19.13
N TYR A 397 10.26 18.06 18.42
CA TYR A 397 10.47 18.51 17.04
C TYR A 397 10.68 20.04 17.03
N PHE A 398 11.14 20.55 15.89
CA PHE A 398 11.19 21.99 15.65
C PHE A 398 9.92 22.42 14.94
N TRP A 399 9.27 23.47 15.43
CA TRP A 399 8.11 24.09 14.78
C TRP A 399 8.40 25.56 14.55
N GLY A 400 8.84 25.89 13.34
CA GLY A 400 9.17 27.25 12.93
C GLY A 400 7.96 27.99 12.35
N LEU A 401 7.80 29.26 12.71
CA LEU A 401 6.73 30.13 12.22
C LEU A 401 7.17 30.96 11.02
N SER A 402 6.35 30.98 9.96
CA SER A 402 6.50 31.84 8.79
C SER A 402 7.92 31.91 8.18
N PRO A 403 8.52 30.78 7.76
CA PRO A 403 9.86 30.80 7.15
C PRO A 403 9.91 31.67 5.89
N GLN A 404 10.95 32.51 5.79
CA GLN A 404 11.21 33.36 4.64
C GLN A 404 12.39 32.83 3.81
N PRO A 405 12.46 33.18 2.50
CA PRO A 405 13.65 32.93 1.70
C PRO A 405 14.90 33.52 2.37
N GLY A 406 15.97 32.75 2.41
CA GLY A 406 17.23 33.10 3.07
C GLY A 406 17.33 32.69 4.55
N ASN A 407 16.24 32.24 5.18
CA ASN A 407 16.33 31.71 6.54
C ASN A 407 17.11 30.39 6.58
N THR A 408 17.86 30.21 7.67
CA THR A 408 18.68 29.03 7.88
C THR A 408 18.37 28.30 9.19
N LEU A 409 18.59 26.98 9.18
CA LEU A 409 18.72 26.14 10.36
C LEU A 409 20.16 25.63 10.39
N THR A 410 20.95 26.13 11.33
CA THR A 410 22.41 25.95 11.32
C THR A 410 22.85 25.11 12.51
N PHE A 411 23.77 24.17 12.23
CA PHE A 411 24.34 23.21 13.15
C PHE A 411 25.87 23.39 13.14
N ARG A 412 26.41 23.99 14.19
CA ARG A 412 27.84 24.26 14.34
C ARG A 412 28.46 23.19 15.22
N PHE A 413 29.18 22.26 14.61
CA PHE A 413 29.76 21.13 15.35
C PHE A 413 30.85 21.62 16.31
N LYS A 414 30.81 21.14 17.55
CA LYS A 414 31.81 21.48 18.57
C LYS A 414 33.21 20.98 18.19
N THR A 415 33.25 19.85 17.52
CA THR A 415 34.43 19.29 16.87
C THR A 415 34.10 18.97 15.42
N PRO A 416 34.93 19.35 14.45
CA PRO A 416 34.68 19.02 13.04
C PRO A 416 34.48 17.52 12.82
N VAL A 417 33.46 17.14 12.04
CA VAL A 417 33.02 15.74 11.86
C VAL A 417 33.07 15.30 10.40
N PHE A 418 33.41 14.04 10.16
CA PHE A 418 33.25 13.41 8.86
C PHE A 418 31.83 12.88 8.74
N ILE A 419 30.97 13.63 8.06
CA ILE A 419 29.60 13.21 7.80
C ILE A 419 29.64 12.05 6.79
N LYS A 420 28.97 10.95 7.11
CA LYS A 420 28.76 9.82 6.20
C LYS A 420 27.41 9.98 5.50
N ARG A 421 26.37 10.24 6.28
CA ARG A 421 24.99 10.36 5.81
C ARG A 421 24.23 11.40 6.62
N PHE A 422 23.28 12.08 5.99
CA PHE A 422 22.34 12.95 6.67
C PHE A 422 20.90 12.62 6.25
N LEU A 423 19.96 12.90 7.15
CA LEU A 423 18.52 12.83 6.91
C LEU A 423 17.83 13.91 7.73
N PHE A 424 17.08 14.77 7.04
CA PHE A 424 16.19 15.77 7.60
C PHE A 424 14.78 15.51 7.10
N ARG A 425 13.84 15.27 8.01
CA ARG A 425 12.42 15.05 7.66
C ARG A 425 11.56 16.17 8.20
N SER A 426 10.81 16.79 7.31
CA SER A 426 9.85 17.83 7.67
C SER A 426 8.40 17.36 7.60
N GLY A 427 7.52 18.06 8.33
CA GLY A 427 6.16 17.62 8.64
C GLY A 427 6.10 16.55 9.74
N ASN A 428 4.92 16.37 10.32
CA ASN A 428 4.62 15.26 11.23
C ASN A 428 3.15 14.84 11.14
N ALA A 429 2.72 13.91 11.99
CA ALA A 429 1.36 13.38 11.98
C ALA A 429 0.25 14.42 12.25
N GLU A 430 0.56 15.48 13.01
CA GLU A 430 -0.38 16.57 13.32
C GLU A 430 -0.31 17.70 12.29
N HIS A 431 0.86 17.89 11.68
CA HIS A 431 1.17 18.95 10.73
C HIS A 431 1.81 18.38 9.45
N PRO A 432 1.08 17.56 8.66
CA PRO A 432 1.65 16.89 7.49
C PRO A 432 1.98 17.86 6.34
N SER A 433 1.37 19.05 6.31
CA SER A 433 1.61 20.08 5.31
C SER A 433 2.81 20.97 5.60
N ASP A 434 3.34 20.94 6.82
CA ASP A 434 4.33 21.92 7.30
C ASP A 434 5.74 21.44 6.95
N LYS A 435 6.02 21.40 5.65
CA LYS A 435 7.23 20.81 5.06
C LYS A 435 8.23 21.86 4.59
N LEU A 436 9.51 21.51 4.62
CA LEU A 436 10.61 22.21 3.96
C LEU A 436 10.52 21.95 2.46
N LEU A 437 10.16 22.97 1.68
CA LEU A 437 10.09 22.91 0.23
C LEU A 437 11.14 23.84 -0.37
N ASN A 438 11.85 23.36 -1.40
CA ASN A 438 12.92 24.10 -2.06
C ASN A 438 13.97 24.60 -1.06
N THR A 439 14.57 23.66 -0.33
CA THR A 439 15.57 23.90 0.71
C THR A 439 16.82 23.08 0.37
N SER A 440 18.00 23.70 0.41
CA SER A 440 19.29 23.02 0.22
C SER A 440 19.88 22.56 1.56
N VAL A 441 20.68 21.49 1.51
CA VAL A 441 21.58 21.07 2.58
C VAL A 441 22.98 21.53 2.21
N GLU A 442 23.57 22.36 3.06
CA GLU A 442 24.84 23.04 2.80
C GLU A 442 25.83 22.77 3.93
N VAL A 443 27.11 22.60 3.59
CA VAL A 443 28.17 22.34 4.58
C VAL A 443 29.36 23.25 4.40
N LYS A 444 30.04 23.55 5.50
CA LYS A 444 31.30 24.29 5.52
C LYS A 444 32.42 23.41 6.07
N PRO A 445 33.33 22.94 5.21
CA PRO A 445 34.54 22.22 5.64
C PRO A 445 35.42 23.06 6.57
N GLN A 446 36.19 22.40 7.44
CA GLN A 446 37.17 23.07 8.30
C GLN A 446 38.32 23.70 7.47
N GLU A 447 38.78 22.99 6.44
CA GLU A 447 39.76 23.48 5.48
C GLU A 447 39.02 23.96 4.23
N ASN A 448 39.19 25.24 3.86
CA ASN A 448 38.66 25.76 2.59
C ASN A 448 39.38 25.05 1.43
N ARG A 449 38.73 24.05 0.82
CA ARG A 449 39.24 23.32 -0.35
C ARG A 449 38.68 23.83 -1.69
N LEU A 450 37.98 24.96 -1.67
CA LEU A 450 37.51 25.64 -2.88
C LEU A 450 38.67 25.98 -3.86
N ASP A 451 39.91 26.05 -3.36
CA ASP A 451 41.10 26.28 -4.17
C ASP A 451 41.65 25.02 -4.89
N GLN A 452 41.07 23.82 -4.68
CA GLN A 452 41.58 22.54 -5.23
C GLN A 452 40.86 22.03 -6.49
N GLY A 453 40.08 22.86 -7.18
CA GLY A 453 39.51 22.50 -8.49
C GLY A 453 38.43 21.41 -8.47
N LEU A 454 37.75 21.23 -7.34
CA LEU A 454 36.54 20.42 -7.25
C LEU A 454 35.35 21.25 -7.78
N ASP A 455 34.69 20.78 -8.84
CA ASP A 455 33.42 21.31 -9.37
C ASP A 455 32.27 21.13 -8.35
N LEU A 456 32.37 21.81 -7.21
CA LEU A 456 31.33 21.82 -6.19
C LEU A 456 30.58 23.15 -6.28
N ASN A 457 29.25 23.09 -6.22
CA ASN A 457 28.35 24.25 -6.19
C ASN A 457 28.55 25.03 -4.88
N GLY A 458 29.63 25.80 -4.84
CA GLY A 458 30.01 26.65 -3.71
C GLY A 458 29.14 27.89 -3.66
N THR A 459 28.73 28.27 -2.46
CA THR A 459 28.03 29.52 -2.19
C THR A 459 29.05 30.64 -1.92
N PRO A 460 28.67 31.92 -2.14
CA PRO A 460 29.58 33.06 -1.92
C PRO A 460 30.13 33.20 -0.50
N ASP A 461 29.45 32.63 0.50
CA ASP A 461 29.84 32.65 1.92
C ASP A 461 30.66 31.41 2.35
N GLY A 462 31.09 30.59 1.38
CA GLY A 462 32.02 29.48 1.57
C GLY A 462 31.37 28.18 2.05
N PHE A 463 30.06 28.00 1.81
CA PHE A 463 29.41 26.71 1.99
C PHE A 463 29.37 25.94 0.66
N LEU A 464 29.17 24.63 0.75
CA LEU A 464 29.04 23.71 -0.37
C LEU A 464 27.67 23.05 -0.30
N VAL A 465 26.90 23.08 -1.40
CA VAL A 465 25.61 22.37 -1.47
C VAL A 465 25.87 20.87 -1.64
N ILE A 466 25.37 20.06 -0.71
CA ILE A 466 25.53 18.60 -0.71
C ILE A 466 24.21 17.83 -0.87
N GLY A 467 23.07 18.52 -0.88
CA GLY A 467 21.78 17.90 -1.08
C GLY A 467 20.65 18.92 -1.19
N GLN A 468 19.47 18.45 -1.56
CA GLN A 468 18.26 19.25 -1.65
C GLN A 468 17.06 18.45 -1.13
N CYS A 469 16.12 19.14 -0.51
CA CYS A 469 14.89 18.53 -0.02
C CYS A 469 13.95 18.24 -1.21
N ASN A 470 13.38 17.02 -1.23
CA ASN A 470 12.40 16.63 -2.24
C ASN A 470 11.01 17.23 -1.97
N GLY A 471 10.05 17.00 -2.88
CA GLY A 471 8.67 17.49 -2.76
C GLY A 471 7.91 16.94 -1.55
N ASN A 472 8.43 15.89 -0.91
CA ASN A 472 7.87 15.30 0.31
C ASN A 472 8.47 15.88 1.59
N GLY A 473 9.35 16.87 1.48
CA GLY A 473 9.97 17.53 2.64
C GLY A 473 11.06 16.68 3.30
N VAL A 474 11.68 15.77 2.55
CA VAL A 474 12.79 14.94 3.00
C VAL A 474 14.06 15.39 2.30
N CYS A 475 15.10 15.66 3.08
CA CYS A 475 16.43 16.01 2.61
C CYS A 475 17.39 14.94 3.13
N GLU A 476 17.79 14.01 2.27
CA GLU A 476 18.69 12.92 2.62
C GLU A 476 19.77 12.74 1.57
N GLY A 477 20.92 12.23 1.99
CA GLY A 477 22.05 11.97 1.10
C GLY A 477 23.28 11.51 1.86
N ASP A 478 24.22 10.96 1.10
CA ASP A 478 25.55 10.63 1.59
C ASP A 478 26.50 11.80 1.33
N ALA A 479 27.34 12.13 2.31
CA ALA A 479 28.34 13.16 2.13
C ALA A 479 29.61 12.56 1.50
N ALA A 480 30.09 13.18 0.42
CA ALA A 480 31.28 12.72 -0.28
C ALA A 480 32.50 12.74 0.66
N SER A 481 33.26 11.64 0.68
CA SER A 481 34.47 11.50 1.51
C SER A 481 35.53 12.56 1.22
N THR A 482 35.49 13.16 0.03
CA THR A 482 36.39 14.24 -0.42
C THR A 482 36.16 15.57 0.31
N LEU A 483 34.99 15.77 0.93
CA LEU A 483 34.63 17.01 1.63
C LEU A 483 35.47 17.24 2.91
N GLY A 484 36.08 16.19 3.45
CA GLY A 484 36.86 16.27 4.68
C GLY A 484 36.00 16.48 5.93
N ALA A 485 36.61 17.02 6.98
CA ALA A 485 35.93 17.30 8.24
C ALA A 485 35.07 18.57 8.14
N ILE A 486 33.79 18.46 8.49
CA ILE A 486 32.80 19.53 8.40
C ILE A 486 32.68 20.27 9.72
N SER A 487 32.76 21.59 9.67
CA SER A 487 32.64 22.48 10.84
C SER A 487 31.21 22.97 11.06
N VAL A 488 30.47 23.24 9.98
CA VAL A 488 29.10 23.74 10.02
C VAL A 488 28.26 23.03 8.98
N LEU A 489 27.05 22.65 9.33
CA LEU A 489 26.00 22.22 8.41
C LEU A 489 24.82 23.19 8.54
N ARG A 490 24.16 23.54 7.43
CA ARG A 490 22.91 24.30 7.48
C ARG A 490 21.88 23.80 6.48
N LEU A 491 20.61 23.98 6.83
CA LEU A 491 19.50 23.93 5.89
C LEU A 491 19.19 25.36 5.46
N HIS A 492 19.19 25.62 4.15
CA HIS A 492 18.98 26.97 3.61
C HIS A 492 17.72 27.00 2.74
N ILE A 493 16.76 27.83 3.15
CA ILE A 493 15.42 27.88 2.56
C ILE A 493 15.40 28.88 1.40
N HIS A 494 15.09 28.43 0.19
CA HIS A 494 15.07 29.30 -1.00
C HIS A 494 13.68 29.86 -1.32
N SER A 495 12.62 29.25 -0.79
CA SER A 495 11.24 29.63 -1.09
C SER A 495 10.47 30.07 0.15
N LYS A 496 9.46 30.91 -0.06
CA LYS A 496 8.60 31.39 1.02
C LYS A 496 7.66 30.28 1.46
N ILE A 497 7.65 29.96 2.75
CA ILE A 497 6.71 29.00 3.34
C ILE A 497 5.63 29.79 4.09
N LEU A 498 4.37 29.63 3.66
CA LEU A 498 3.29 30.57 4.01
C LEU A 498 2.80 30.52 5.47
N LYS A 499 3.02 29.43 6.20
CA LYS A 499 2.45 29.25 7.54
C LYS A 499 3.51 28.87 8.57
N SER A 500 4.00 27.65 8.44
CA SER A 500 4.91 27.06 9.42
C SER A 500 5.67 25.93 8.76
N VAL A 501 6.77 25.56 9.41
CA VAL A 501 7.54 24.38 9.08
C VAL A 501 7.74 23.54 10.32
N VAL A 502 7.60 22.22 10.16
CA VAL A 502 7.94 21.26 11.20
C VAL A 502 9.14 20.47 10.73
N LEU A 503 10.15 20.31 11.57
CA LEU A 503 11.27 19.39 11.35
C LEU A 503 11.21 18.31 12.45
N SER A 504 10.80 17.12 12.06
CA SER A 504 10.45 16.01 12.95
C SER A 504 11.55 14.97 13.11
N GLU A 505 12.55 14.95 12.24
CA GLU A 505 13.67 14.01 12.30
C GLU A 505 14.93 14.70 11.82
N ILE A 506 15.98 14.63 12.64
CA ILE A 506 17.32 15.09 12.31
C ILE A 506 18.27 13.94 12.60
N LEU A 507 18.90 13.42 11.56
CA LEU A 507 19.94 12.41 11.66
C LEU A 507 21.18 12.89 10.90
N ILE A 508 22.29 12.97 11.62
CA ILE A 508 23.61 13.24 11.05
C ILE A 508 24.51 12.09 11.50
N GLU A 509 24.77 11.14 10.61
CA GLU A 509 25.63 9.99 10.86
C GLU A 509 27.09 10.41 10.59
N ALA A 510 27.91 10.47 11.64
CA ALA A 510 29.32 10.83 11.55
C ALA A 510 30.24 9.63 11.78
N ASN A 511 31.32 9.54 11.01
CA ASN A 511 32.44 8.64 11.31
C ASN A 511 33.34 9.32 12.35
N ASN A 512 33.19 8.94 13.61
CA ASN A 512 34.19 9.23 14.63
C ASN A 512 35.41 8.34 14.33
N GLY A 513 36.44 8.89 13.67
CA GLY A 513 37.64 8.18 13.23
C GLY A 513 38.12 7.08 14.17
N ARG A 514 37.69 5.85 13.88
CA ARG A 514 38.29 4.59 14.28
C ARG A 514 38.42 3.72 13.05
#